data_AF-B5JJ60-F1
#
_entry.id   AF-B5JJ60-F1
#
_cell.length_a   1.000
_cell.length_b   1.000
_cell.length_c   1.000
_cell.angle_alpha   90.00
_cell.angle_beta   90.00
_cell.angle_gamma   90.00
#
_symmetry.space_group_name_H-M   'P 1'
#
loop_
_entity.id
_entity.type
_entity.pdbx_description
1 polymer ?
#
loop_
_entity_poly.entity_id
_entity_poly.type
_entity_poly.pdbx_seq_one_letter_code
_entity_poly.pdbx_strand_id
1 'polypeptide(L)'
;MASPALKGVHWDHGAYQPDLVVINLGTDFDAGMLDAKEYLEVFSGFVMRVRTVYPLSHIILVESNFHSDVLGTEGAEIREQLRLTLETVVARERAAGDRWISPRRLATMRKRRAISN
;
A
#
# COMPACT_ATOMS: atom_id res chain seq x y z
N MET A 1 -30.49 20.84 -5.55
CA MET A 1 -31.00 19.77 -4.67
C MET A 1 -29.88 18.75 -4.52
N ALA A 2 -29.34 18.56 -3.31
CA ALA A 2 -28.36 17.50 -3.06
C ALA A 2 -29.09 16.15 -3.16
N SER A 3 -28.50 15.18 -3.87
CA SER A 3 -28.98 13.80 -3.89
C SER A 3 -29.13 13.30 -2.45
N PRO A 4 -30.19 12.56 -2.08
CA PRO A 4 -30.32 11.99 -0.75
C PRO A 4 -29.18 10.99 -0.59
N ALA A 5 -28.09 11.45 0.03
CA ALA A 5 -26.96 10.60 0.35
C ALA A 5 -27.51 9.40 1.13
N LEU A 6 -27.17 8.20 0.65
CA LEU A 6 -27.51 6.91 1.22
C LEU A 6 -26.91 6.80 2.64
N LYS A 7 -27.47 7.52 3.61
CA LYS A 7 -27.11 7.41 5.02
C LYS A 7 -27.53 6.02 5.49
N GLY A 8 -26.54 5.20 5.87
CA GLY A 8 -26.77 3.88 6.45
C GLY A 8 -26.77 2.71 5.47
N VAL A 9 -26.41 2.92 4.19
CA VAL A 9 -26.14 1.78 3.30
C VAL A 9 -24.72 1.29 3.56
N HIS A 10 -24.62 0.16 4.25
CA HIS A 10 -23.37 -0.57 4.42
C HIS A 10 -23.15 -1.46 3.21
N TRP A 11 -21.91 -1.49 2.71
CA TRP A 11 -21.53 -2.44 1.68
C TRP A 11 -21.55 -3.87 2.25
N ASP A 12 -22.25 -4.78 1.56
CA ASP A 12 -22.16 -6.20 1.85
C ASP A 12 -20.90 -6.78 1.18
N HIS A 13 -19.87 -7.02 1.99
CA HIS A 13 -18.63 -7.62 1.53
C HIS A 13 -18.79 -9.05 0.99
N GLY A 14 -19.87 -9.76 1.37
CA GLY A 14 -20.20 -11.08 0.84
C GLY A 14 -20.60 -11.04 -0.63
N ALA A 15 -21.14 -9.92 -1.11
CA ALA A 15 -21.63 -9.76 -2.48
C ALA A 15 -20.52 -9.71 -3.54
N TYR A 16 -19.25 -9.50 -3.13
CA TYR A 16 -18.11 -9.49 -4.03
C TYR A 16 -16.86 -10.07 -3.33
N GLN A 17 -16.34 -11.17 -3.86
CA GLN A 17 -15.15 -11.86 -3.33
C GLN A 17 -14.00 -11.74 -4.35
N PRO A 18 -13.11 -10.74 -4.21
CA PRO A 18 -12.02 -10.55 -5.15
C PRO A 18 -10.92 -11.61 -4.94
N ASP A 19 -10.34 -12.12 -6.03
CA ASP A 19 -9.09 -12.88 -5.96
C ASP A 19 -7.87 -11.97 -5.67
N LEU A 20 -7.98 -10.69 -6.02
CA LEU A 20 -6.91 -9.70 -5.94
C LEU A 20 -7.43 -8.36 -5.42
N VAL A 21 -6.75 -7.81 -4.41
CA VAL A 21 -6.93 -6.45 -3.91
C VAL A 21 -5.65 -5.65 -4.16
N VAL A 22 -5.76 -4.55 -4.89
CA VAL A 22 -4.64 -3.63 -5.14
C VAL A 22 -4.89 -2.35 -4.35
N ILE A 23 -3.97 -2.02 -3.44
CA ILE A 23 -4.04 -0.84 -2.59
C ILE A 23 -3.00 0.16 -3.08
N ASN A 24 -3.46 1.28 -3.64
CA ASN A 24 -2.65 2.41 -4.06
C ASN A 24 -3.09 3.65 -3.28
N LEU A 25 -2.61 3.76 -2.03
CA LEU A 25 -2.91 4.88 -1.13
C LEU A 25 -1.58 5.52 -0.68
N GLY A 26 -1.58 6.84 -0.52
CA GLY A 26 -0.37 7.61 -0.23
C GLY A 26 -0.14 8.82 -1.13
N THR A 27 -1.10 9.18 -2.00
CA THR A 27 -1.11 10.51 -2.65
C THR A 27 -1.59 11.61 -1.71
N ASP A 28 -2.17 11.26 -0.56
CA ASP A 28 -2.63 12.19 0.49
C ASP A 28 -1.48 12.94 1.19
N PHE A 29 -0.24 12.64 0.82
CA PHE A 29 0.95 13.43 1.17
C PHE A 29 1.07 14.72 0.34
N ASP A 30 0.08 15.04 -0.50
CA ASP A 30 0.01 16.31 -1.23
C ASP A 30 -0.06 17.54 -0.30
N ALA A 31 -0.58 17.36 0.91
CA ALA A 31 -0.55 18.35 1.99
C ALA A 31 0.78 18.42 2.76
N GLY A 32 1.76 17.58 2.42
CA GLY A 32 3.09 17.48 3.04
C GLY A 32 3.35 16.14 3.72
N MET A 33 4.53 16.01 4.34
CA MET A 33 4.90 14.83 5.12
C MET A 33 3.94 14.57 6.29
N LEU A 34 3.49 13.32 6.40
CA LEU A 34 2.72 12.83 7.54
C LEU A 34 3.66 12.30 8.64
N ASP A 35 3.17 12.22 9.88
CA ASP A 35 3.90 11.49 10.92
C ASP A 35 4.08 10.02 10.51
N ALA A 36 5.33 9.58 10.41
CA ALA A 36 5.66 8.26 9.87
C ALA A 36 5.12 7.12 10.72
N LYS A 37 5.07 7.30 12.04
CA LYS A 37 4.60 6.26 12.96
C LYS A 37 3.08 6.15 12.91
N GLU A 38 2.37 7.28 12.98
CA GLU A 38 0.92 7.33 12.88
C GLU A 38 0.45 6.76 11.54
N TYR A 39 1.07 7.20 10.43
CA TYR A 39 0.73 6.69 9.11
C TYR A 39 0.94 5.18 8.99
N LEU A 40 2.06 4.66 9.50
CA LEU A 40 2.33 3.22 9.51
C LEU A 40 1.26 2.43 10.26
N GLU A 41 0.88 2.87 11.47
CA GLU A 41 -0.11 2.16 12.27
C GLU A 41 -1.52 2.22 11.65
N VAL A 42 -1.91 3.37 11.11
CA VAL A 42 -3.20 3.52 10.40
C VAL A 42 -3.24 2.66 9.14
N PHE A 43 -2.18 2.67 8.33
CA PHE A 43 -2.09 1.88 7.12
C PHE A 43 -2.08 0.38 7.43
N SER A 44 -1.32 -0.06 8.44
CA SER A 44 -1.31 -1.45 8.90
C SER A 44 -2.70 -1.89 9.37
N GLY A 45 -3.38 -1.07 10.17
CA GLY A 45 -4.74 -1.35 10.61
C GLY A 45 -5.75 -1.43 9.46
N PHE A 46 -5.58 -0.62 8.42
CA PHE A 46 -6.38 -0.73 7.20
C PHE A 46 -6.15 -2.05 6.46
N VAL A 47 -4.89 -2.43 6.21
CA VAL A 47 -4.55 -3.71 5.55
C VAL A 47 -5.09 -4.90 6.34
N MET A 48 -4.94 -4.90 7.67
CA MET A 48 -5.50 -5.94 8.53
C MET A 48 -7.03 -6.06 8.37
N ARG A 49 -7.76 -4.94 8.33
CA ARG A 49 -9.22 -4.97 8.10
C ARG A 49 -9.57 -5.56 6.74
N VAL A 50 -8.84 -5.20 5.67
CA VAL A 50 -9.03 -5.78 4.34
C VAL A 50 -8.78 -7.29 4.38
N ARG A 51 -7.72 -7.75 5.03
CA ARG A 51 -7.41 -9.18 5.20
C ARG A 51 -8.49 -9.93 5.99
N THR A 52 -9.03 -9.34 7.05
CA THR A 52 -10.13 -9.95 7.82
C THR A 52 -11.38 -10.15 6.96
N VAL A 53 -11.70 -9.18 6.10
CA VAL A 53 -12.87 -9.24 5.22
C VAL A 53 -12.64 -10.20 4.05
N TYR A 54 -11.45 -10.20 3.46
CA TYR A 54 -11.10 -11.04 2.31
C TYR A 54 -9.88 -11.93 2.62
N PRO A 55 -10.07 -13.02 3.39
CA PRO A 55 -8.97 -13.83 3.90
C PRO A 55 -8.17 -14.56 2.82
N LEU A 56 -8.76 -14.80 1.65
CA LEU A 56 -8.16 -15.57 0.56
C LEU A 56 -7.57 -14.70 -0.57
N SER A 57 -7.86 -13.40 -0.59
CA SER A 57 -7.39 -12.53 -1.68
C SER A 57 -5.88 -12.33 -1.64
N HIS A 58 -5.24 -12.20 -2.80
CA HIS A 58 -3.90 -11.63 -2.85
C HIS A 58 -4.00 -10.12 -2.62
N ILE A 59 -3.23 -9.57 -1.68
CA ILE A 59 -3.12 -8.14 -1.44
C ILE A 59 -1.81 -7.62 -2.03
N ILE A 60 -1.88 -6.63 -2.92
CA ILE A 60 -0.70 -5.95 -3.46
C ILE A 60 -0.73 -4.50 -2.99
N LEU A 61 0.31 -4.11 -2.26
CA LEU A 61 0.53 -2.71 -1.88
C LEU A 61 1.38 -2.03 -2.95
N VAL A 62 0.90 -0.92 -3.51
CA VAL A 62 1.62 -0.16 -4.53
C VAL A 62 1.71 1.31 -4.16
N GLU A 63 2.78 1.97 -4.60
CA GLU A 63 2.90 3.43 -4.61
C GLU A 63 2.70 3.96 -6.03
N SER A 64 2.12 5.17 -6.11
CA SER A 64 2.00 5.91 -7.37
C SER A 64 3.34 6.58 -7.74
N ASN A 65 3.42 7.10 -8.97
CA ASN A 65 4.50 7.97 -9.42
C ASN A 65 4.19 9.46 -9.25
N PHE A 66 3.27 9.80 -8.33
CA PHE A 66 2.83 11.17 -8.12
C PHE A 66 3.94 12.05 -7.51
N HIS A 67 4.68 11.53 -6.54
CA HIS A 67 5.83 12.23 -5.94
C HIS A 67 7.13 11.91 -6.69
N SER A 68 7.99 12.92 -6.81
CA SER A 68 9.30 12.86 -7.47
C SER A 68 10.24 11.84 -6.81
N ASP A 69 11.14 11.21 -7.58
CA ASP A 69 12.32 10.47 -7.07
C ASP A 69 13.64 11.25 -7.20
N VAL A 70 13.58 12.53 -7.53
CA VAL A 70 14.78 13.37 -7.58
C VAL A 70 15.30 13.57 -6.15
N LEU A 71 16.48 13.02 -5.88
CA LEU A 71 17.13 13.09 -4.57
C LEU A 71 17.29 14.52 -4.07
N GLY A 72 17.10 14.71 -2.76
CA GLY A 72 17.17 16.02 -2.12
C GLY A 72 15.92 16.89 -2.31
N THR A 73 14.84 16.33 -2.86
CA THR A 73 13.53 16.98 -2.91
C THR A 73 12.60 16.38 -1.86
N GLU A 74 11.66 17.19 -1.36
CA GLU A 74 10.57 16.73 -0.48
C GLU A 74 9.79 15.56 -1.11
N GLY A 75 9.59 15.58 -2.43
CA GLY A 75 8.94 14.48 -3.14
C GLY A 75 9.67 13.15 -2.97
N ALA A 76 11.00 13.14 -2.96
CA ALA A 76 11.79 11.93 -2.75
C ALA A 76 11.71 11.44 -1.30
N GLU A 77 11.64 12.35 -0.31
CA GLU A 77 11.46 12.01 1.10
C GLU A 77 10.07 11.42 1.37
N ILE A 78 9.02 12.02 0.81
CA ILE A 78 7.65 11.51 0.87
C ILE A 78 7.57 10.11 0.24
N ARG A 79 8.16 9.94 -0.95
CA ARG A 79 8.16 8.64 -1.63
C ARG A 79 8.92 7.58 -0.83
N GLU A 80 10.03 7.96 -0.22
CA GLU A 80 10.79 7.06 0.65
C GLU A 80 9.99 6.67 1.90
N GLN A 81 9.32 7.61 2.56
CA GLN A 81 8.45 7.32 3.70
C GLN A 81 7.34 6.33 3.30
N LEU A 82 6.65 6.60 2.18
CA LEU A 82 5.59 5.71 1.69
C LEU A 82 6.15 4.30 1.42
N ARG A 83 7.27 4.21 0.68
CA ARG A 83 7.94 2.94 0.38
C ARG A 83 8.26 2.15 1.65
N LEU A 84 8.87 2.80 2.65
CA LEU A 84 9.21 2.18 3.93
C LEU A 84 7.98 1.72 4.70
N THR A 85 6.88 2.47 4.67
CA THR A 85 5.60 2.04 5.25
C THR A 85 5.09 0.76 4.57
N LEU A 86 5.01 0.74 3.24
CA LEU A 86 4.49 -0.42 2.50
C LEU A 86 5.33 -1.68 2.75
N GLU A 87 6.66 -1.56 2.75
CA GLU A 87 7.57 -2.66 3.03
C GLU A 87 7.45 -3.17 4.47
N THR A 88 7.32 -2.26 5.43
CA THR A 88 7.16 -2.61 6.84
C THR A 88 5.85 -3.34 7.09
N VAL A 89 4.73 -2.89 6.50
CA VAL A 89 3.44 -3.57 6.61
C VAL A 89 3.49 -4.97 6.01
N VAL A 90 4.05 -5.11 4.80
CA VAL A 90 4.23 -6.44 4.17
C VAL A 90 5.08 -7.36 5.06
N ALA A 91 6.16 -6.84 5.66
CA ALA A 91 7.01 -7.63 6.55
C ALA A 91 6.26 -8.07 7.82
N ARG A 92 5.48 -7.18 8.44
CA ARG A 92 4.64 -7.48 9.62
C ARG A 92 3.61 -8.57 9.32
N GLU A 93 2.84 -8.42 8.24
CA GLU A 93 1.80 -9.38 7.86
C GLU A 93 2.40 -10.75 7.52
N ARG A 94 3.54 -10.79 6.81
CA ARG A 94 4.25 -12.04 6.54
C ARG A 94 4.79 -12.71 7.80
N ALA A 95 5.32 -11.94 8.74
CA ALA A 95 5.75 -12.46 10.04
C ALA A 95 4.58 -13.02 10.86
N ALA A 96 3.38 -12.47 10.69
CA ALA A 96 2.13 -12.98 11.26
C ALA A 96 1.55 -14.19 10.50
N GLY A 97 2.16 -14.60 9.38
CA GLY A 97 1.80 -15.79 8.61
C GLY A 97 1.00 -15.53 7.33
N ASP A 98 0.76 -14.28 6.95
CA ASP A 98 0.10 -13.95 5.68
C ASP A 98 1.04 -14.20 4.50
N ARG A 99 0.74 -15.24 3.72
CA ARG A 99 1.50 -15.61 2.52
C ARG A 99 1.00 -14.93 1.24
N TRP A 100 -0.14 -14.26 1.31
CA TRP A 100 -0.85 -13.68 0.16
C TRP A 100 -0.79 -12.15 0.16
N ILE A 101 0.32 -11.59 0.63
CA ILE A 101 0.62 -10.17 0.57
C ILE A 101 1.97 -9.91 -0.09
N SER A 102 2.02 -8.90 -0.96
CA SER A 102 3.21 -8.54 -1.72
C SER A 102 3.41 -7.02 -1.81
N PRO A 103 4.66 -6.54 -1.81
CA PRO A 103 4.96 -5.13 -2.06
C PRO A 103 4.87 -4.82 -3.57
N ARG A 104 5.05 -3.55 -3.93
CA ARG A 104 5.16 -3.05 -5.31
C ARG A 104 6.24 -3.82 -6.07
N ARG A 105 5.80 -4.83 -6.84
CA ARG A 105 6.59 -5.78 -7.65
C ARG A 105 7.59 -6.66 -6.89
N LEU A 106 7.44 -7.96 -7.14
CA LEU A 106 8.45 -9.00 -6.99
C LEU A 106 9.82 -8.50 -7.46
N ALA A 107 10.85 -8.74 -6.65
CA ALA A 107 12.26 -8.51 -6.91
C ALA A 107 12.54 -8.31 -8.41
N THR A 108 12.87 -7.08 -8.80
CA THR A 108 13.67 -6.89 -10.00
C THR A 108 14.83 -7.87 -9.91
N MET A 109 14.84 -8.87 -10.79
CA MET A 109 16.05 -9.58 -11.18
C MET A 109 17.12 -8.49 -11.38
N ARG A 110 18.03 -8.35 -10.41
CA ARG A 110 19.31 -7.69 -10.63
C ARG A 110 19.93 -8.46 -11.77
N LYS A 111 19.91 -7.89 -12.99
CA LYS A 111 20.69 -8.39 -14.11
C LYS A 111 22.13 -8.45 -13.64
N ARG A 112 22.62 -9.64 -13.28
CA ARG A 112 24.05 -9.92 -13.31
C ARG A 112 24.45 -9.88 -14.78
N ARG A 113 25.00 -8.75 -15.22
CA ARG A 113 26.04 -8.73 -16.24
C ARG A 113 27.11 -7.78 -15.75
N ALA A 114 28.09 -8.36 -15.06
CA ALA A 114 29.45 -7.88 -15.19
C ALA A 114 29.78 -8.00 -16.69
N ILE A 115 30.01 -6.88 -17.35
CA ILE A 115 30.81 -6.84 -18.56
C ILE A 115 32.09 -6.19 -18.12
N SER A 116 33.07 -7.04 -17.83
CA SER A 116 34.47 -6.68 -17.84
C SER A 116 34.85 -6.33 -19.27
N ASN A 117 35.46 -5.17 -19.46
CA ASN A 117 36.45 -4.93 -20.50
C ASN A 117 37.60 -4.17 -19.84
#